data_AF-A0A1I7SYS2-F1
#
_entry.id   AF-A0A1I7SYS2-F1
#
_cell.length_a   1.000
_cell.length_b   1.000
_cell.length_c   1.000
_cell.angle_alpha   90.00
_cell.angle_beta   90.00
_cell.angle_gamma   90.00
#
_symmetry.space_group_name_H-M   'P 1'
#
loop_
_entity.id
_entity.type
_entity.pdbx_description
1 polymer ?
#
loop_
_entity_poly.entity_id
_entity_poly.type
_entity_poly.pdbx_seq_one_letter_code
_entity_poly.pdbx_strand_id
1 'polypeptide(L)'
;MTSSAVVTLLIGIAVVDILSPVYYIKIGIRDLLYPGPCIPPRGYWETVFNWILLALRDNCRRCSTWFGLGLAAIRMLSLKLVLRKSFNFITEAPFGVKTILATTVASSGISVFYLFRYQVVPDPEWITVPG
;
A
#
# COMPACT_ATOMS: atom_id res chain seq x y z
N MET A 1 13.70 -22.89 12.83
CA MET A 1 13.53 -21.66 13.64
C MET A 1 12.75 -20.65 12.81
N THR A 2 11.52 -20.35 13.21
CA THR A 2 10.76 -19.19 12.70
C THR A 2 11.35 -17.94 13.37
N SER A 3 11.97 -17.07 12.59
CA SER A 3 12.49 -15.79 13.11
C SER A 3 11.31 -14.85 13.40
N SER A 4 11.31 -14.20 14.56
CA SER A 4 10.26 -13.24 14.95
C SER A 4 10.19 -12.05 13.98
N ALA A 5 11.31 -11.68 13.34
CA ALA A 5 11.35 -10.68 12.27
C ALA A 5 10.54 -11.10 11.02
N VAL A 6 10.61 -12.39 10.64
CA VAL A 6 9.85 -12.94 9.49
C VAL A 6 8.35 -12.90 9.76
N VAL A 7 7.92 -13.27 10.97
CA VAL A 7 6.50 -13.20 11.35
C VAL A 7 5.99 -11.76 11.33
N THR A 8 6.79 -10.82 11.85
CA THR A 8 6.45 -9.39 11.85
C THR A 8 6.30 -8.84 10.43
N LEU A 9 7.20 -9.22 9.51
CA LEU A 9 7.09 -8.86 8.09
C LEU A 9 5.85 -9.44 7.42
N LEU A 10 5.53 -10.71 7.69
CA LEU A 10 4.33 -11.36 7.14
C LEU A 10 3.04 -10.67 7.61
N ILE A 11 2.97 -10.24 8.87
CA ILE A 11 1.84 -9.44 9.37
C ILE A 11 1.75 -8.10 8.62
N GLY A 12 2.88 -7.42 8.41
CA GLY A 12 2.92 -6.17 7.65
C GLY A 12 2.45 -6.33 6.20
N ILE A 13 2.85 -7.41 5.53
CA ILE A 13 2.39 -7.74 4.17
C ILE A 13 0.88 -8.00 4.17
N ALA A 14 0.38 -8.80 5.11
CA ALA A 14 -1.05 -9.13 5.18
C ALA A 14 -1.93 -7.89 5.37
N VAL A 15 -1.53 -6.95 6.23
CA VAL A 15 -2.27 -5.69 6.43
C VAL A 15 -2.32 -4.86 5.14
N VAL A 16 -1.19 -4.75 4.44
CA VAL A 16 -1.10 -3.97 3.20
C VAL A 16 -1.92 -4.61 2.07
N ASP A 17 -1.96 -5.94 2.02
CA ASP A 17 -2.73 -6.68 1.02
C ASP A 17 -4.24 -6.54 1.22
N ILE A 18 -4.72 -6.57 2.48
CA ILE A 18 -6.12 -6.32 2.83
C ILE A 18 -6.55 -4.89 2.50
N LEU A 19 -5.66 -3.91 2.67
CA LEU A 19 -5.96 -2.50 2.40
C LEU A 19 -5.98 -2.16 0.89
N SER A 20 -5.22 -2.89 0.07
CA SER A 20 -5.10 -2.66 -1.38
C SER A 20 -6.42 -2.66 -2.17
N PRO A 21 -7.35 -3.63 -1.98
CA PRO A 21 -8.60 -3.69 -2.74
C PRO A 21 -9.71 -2.74 -2.25
N VAL A 22 -9.55 -2.07 -1.11
CA VAL A 22 -10.60 -1.21 -0.52
C VAL A 22 -11.12 -0.15 -1.51
N TYR A 23 -10.21 0.40 -2.33
CA TYR A 23 -10.56 1.35 -3.39
C TYR A 23 -11.50 0.74 -4.46
N TYR A 24 -11.23 -0.49 -4.89
CA TYR A 24 -12.04 -1.17 -5.89
C TYR A 24 -13.42 -1.54 -5.36
N ILE A 25 -13.48 -1.97 -4.10
CA ILE A 25 -14.75 -2.28 -3.45
C ILE A 25 -15.65 -1.04 -3.42
N LYS A 26 -15.08 0.15 -3.11
CA LYS A 26 -15.82 1.42 -3.15
C LYS A 26 -16.39 1.72 -4.55
N ILE A 27 -15.59 1.52 -5.60
CA ILE A 27 -16.04 1.75 -6.99
C ILE A 27 -17.12 0.75 -7.38
N GLY A 28 -16.91 -0.54 -7.09
CA GLY A 28 -17.87 -1.60 -7.42
C GLY A 28 -19.21 -1.42 -6.71
N ILE A 29 -19.21 -0.99 -5.44
CA ILE A 29 -20.45 -0.65 -4.72
C ILE A 29 -21.17 0.52 -5.40
N ARG A 30 -20.43 1.55 -5.84
CA ARG A 30 -21.03 2.70 -6.52
C ARG A 30 -21.64 2.32 -7.86
N ASP A 31 -20.95 1.49 -8.65
CA ASP A 31 -21.45 1.02 -9.95
C ASP A 31 -22.69 0.11 -9.77
N LEU A 32 -22.78 -0.64 -8.65
CA LEU A 32 -23.96 -1.42 -8.31
C LEU A 32 -25.14 -0.53 -7.89
N LEU A 33 -24.88 0.56 -7.15
CA LEU A 33 -25.91 1.46 -6.63
C LEU A 33 -26.48 2.38 -7.71
N TYR A 34 -25.66 2.75 -8.70
CA TYR A 34 -26.02 3.62 -9.82
C TYR A 34 -25.75 2.92 -11.17
N PRO A 35 -26.60 1.96 -11.57
CA PRO A 35 -26.42 1.18 -12.81
C PRO A 35 -26.74 1.97 -14.10
N GLY A 36 -27.02 3.27 -13.99
CA GLY A 36 -27.43 4.12 -15.11
C GLY A 36 -26.24 4.70 -15.90
N PRO A 37 -26.49 5.29 -17.09
CA PRO A 37 -25.45 5.89 -17.93
C PRO A 37 -24.88 7.21 -17.39
N CYS A 38 -25.40 7.69 -16.25
CA CYS A 38 -25.04 8.96 -15.64
C CYS A 38 -24.19 8.72 -14.39
N ILE A 39 -23.01 9.33 -14.35
CA ILE A 39 -22.16 9.33 -13.16
C ILE A 39 -22.65 10.47 -12.24
N PRO A 40 -23.03 10.20 -10.98
CA PRO A 40 -23.44 11.26 -10.08
C PRO A 40 -22.29 12.25 -9.82
N PRO A 41 -22.56 13.56 -9.76
CA PRO A 41 -21.54 14.56 -9.47
C PRO A 41 -20.93 14.29 -8.10
N ARG A 42 -19.60 14.22 -8.04
CA ARG A 42 -18.88 13.93 -6.81
C ARG A 42 -18.72 15.20 -6.00
N GLY A 43 -19.04 15.12 -4.70
CA GLY A 43 -18.70 16.20 -3.78
C GLY A 43 -17.19 16.41 -3.71
N TYR A 44 -16.75 17.63 -3.43
CA TYR A 44 -15.33 17.96 -3.24
C TYR A 44 -14.63 16.99 -2.27
N TRP A 45 -15.27 16.71 -1.13
CA TRP A 45 -14.77 15.80 -0.10
C TRP A 45 -14.64 14.35 -0.59
N GLU A 46 -15.57 13.88 -1.44
CA GLU A 46 -15.48 12.55 -2.02
C GLU A 46 -14.34 12.43 -3.01
N THR A 47 -14.08 13.48 -3.80
CA THR A 47 -12.95 13.52 -4.74
C THR A 47 -11.63 13.49 -3.99
N VAL A 48 -11.46 14.32 -2.96
CA VAL A 48 -10.25 14.32 -2.11
C VAL A 48 -10.05 12.97 -1.44
N PHE A 49 -11.10 12.37 -0.88
CA PHE A 49 -11.01 11.05 -0.25
C PHE A 49 -10.65 9.95 -1.26
N ASN A 50 -11.24 9.98 -2.46
CA ASN A 50 -10.94 9.02 -3.52
C ASN A 50 -9.49 9.12 -3.98
N TRP A 51 -8.95 10.34 -4.04
CA TRP A 51 -7.56 10.60 -4.37
C TRP A 51 -6.59 10.09 -3.30
N ILE A 52 -6.91 10.32 -2.01
CA ILE A 52 -6.12 9.79 -0.90
C ILE A 52 -6.11 8.26 -0.95
N LEU A 53 -7.26 7.62 -1.19
CA LEU A 53 -7.34 6.16 -1.32
C LEU A 53 -6.56 5.62 -2.51
N LEU A 54 -6.56 6.33 -3.64
CA LEU A 54 -5.79 5.95 -4.82
C LEU A 54 -4.29 6.02 -4.54
N ALA A 55 -3.82 7.11 -3.92
CA ALA A 55 -2.43 7.27 -3.52
C ALA A 55 -2.02 6.23 -2.46
N LEU A 56 -2.90 5.95 -1.49
CA LEU A 56 -2.69 4.92 -0.49
C LEU A 56 -2.56 3.53 -1.14
N ARG A 57 -3.41 3.21 -2.12
CA ARG A 57 -3.34 1.96 -2.87
C ARG A 57 -2.01 1.80 -3.60
N ASP A 58 -1.56 2.84 -4.30
CA ASP A 58 -0.27 2.78 -5.01
C ASP A 58 0.91 2.62 -4.02
N ASN A 59 0.82 3.24 -2.85
CA ASN A 59 1.79 3.04 -1.77
C ASN A 59 1.74 1.63 -1.20
N CYS A 60 0.56 1.09 -0.93
CA CYS A 60 0.38 -0.28 -0.47
C CYS A 60 0.99 -1.27 -1.46
N ARG A 61 0.72 -1.12 -2.75
CA ARG A 61 1.28 -1.99 -3.79
C ARG A 61 2.81 -1.92 -3.85
N ARG A 62 3.38 -0.72 -3.77
CA ARG A 62 4.85 -0.52 -3.72
C ARG A 62 5.45 -1.12 -2.45
N CYS A 63 4.89 -0.82 -1.28
CA CYS A 63 5.35 -1.35 0.00
C CYS A 63 5.30 -2.88 0.06
N SER A 64 4.27 -3.52 -0.48
CA SER A 64 4.16 -4.99 -0.52
C SER A 64 5.33 -5.62 -1.28
N THR A 65 5.73 -5.06 -2.43
CA THR A 65 6.90 -5.56 -3.18
C THR A 65 8.19 -5.42 -2.40
N TRP A 66 8.38 -4.29 -1.70
CA TRP A 66 9.57 -4.07 -0.88
C TRP A 66 9.59 -4.94 0.38
N PHE A 67 8.43 -5.19 1.00
CA PHE A 67 8.32 -6.13 2.12
C PHE A 67 8.59 -7.57 1.69
N GLY A 68 8.12 -7.96 0.50
CA GLY A 68 8.46 -9.26 -0.11
C GLY A 68 9.97 -9.41 -0.36
N LEU A 69 10.63 -8.36 -0.86
CA LEU A 69 12.08 -8.34 -1.01
C LEU A 69 12.80 -8.42 0.35
N GLY A 70 12.34 -7.67 1.35
CA GLY A 70 12.86 -7.72 2.71
C GLY A 70 12.72 -9.09 3.35
N LEU A 71 11.58 -9.76 3.14
CA LEU A 71 11.33 -11.13 3.58
C LEU A 71 12.33 -12.12 2.96
N ALA A 72 12.58 -12.02 1.65
CA ALA A 72 13.54 -12.87 0.94
C ALA A 72 14.97 -12.62 1.43
N ALA A 73 15.35 -11.36 1.63
CA ALA A 73 16.66 -10.97 2.14
C ALA A 73 16.90 -11.49 3.56
N ILE A 74 15.93 -11.32 4.48
CA ILE A 74 16.03 -11.86 5.85
C ILE A 74 16.11 -13.38 5.84
N ARG A 75 15.37 -14.06 4.95
CA ARG A 75 15.48 -15.52 4.79
C ARG A 75 16.88 -15.94 4.33
N MET A 76 17.44 -15.30 3.31
CA MET A 76 18.81 -15.60 2.85
C MET A 76 19.84 -15.33 3.94
N LEU A 77 19.74 -14.19 4.62
CA LEU A 77 20.64 -13.82 5.72
C LEU A 77 20.53 -14.81 6.88
N SER A 78 19.32 -15.20 7.29
CA SER A 78 19.11 -16.17 8.36
C SER A 78 19.78 -17.52 8.06
N LEU A 79 19.71 -18.01 6.82
CA LEU A 79 20.38 -19.24 6.41
C LEU A 79 21.90 -19.09 6.43
N LYS A 80 22.44 -17.97 5.90
CA LYS A 80 23.90 -17.72 5.92
C LYS A 80 24.44 -17.45 7.33
N LEU A 81 23.62 -16.92 8.24
CA LEU A 81 23.98 -16.64 9.62
C LEU A 81 24.02 -17.90 10.50
N VAL A 82 23.15 -18.88 10.24
CA VAL A 82 23.21 -20.19 10.91
C VAL A 82 24.58 -20.85 10.66
N LEU A 83 25.16 -20.65 9.48
CA LEU A 83 26.54 -21.09 9.18
C LEU A 83 27.62 -20.25 9.88
N ARG A 84 27.31 -19.01 10.27
CA ARG A 84 28.29 -18.02 10.78
C ARG A 84 27.78 -17.48 12.10
N LYS A 85 27.82 -18.33 13.14
CA LYS A 85 27.37 -18.27 14.57
C LYS A 85 27.39 -16.93 15.34
N SER A 86 27.20 -15.76 14.70
CA SER A 86 27.67 -14.46 15.17
C SER A 86 26.64 -13.32 15.11
N PHE A 87 25.46 -13.48 14.51
CA PHE A 87 24.56 -12.34 14.29
C PHE A 87 23.09 -12.60 14.69
N ASN A 88 22.84 -12.93 15.96
CA ASN A 88 21.46 -13.02 16.48
C ASN A 88 20.64 -11.72 16.32
N PHE A 89 21.30 -10.56 16.23
CA PHE A 89 20.66 -9.25 16.08
C PHE A 89 19.78 -9.09 14.81
N ILE A 90 20.12 -9.80 13.71
CA ILE A 90 19.34 -9.72 12.46
C ILE A 90 18.00 -10.49 12.57
N THR A 91 17.92 -11.42 13.52
CA THR A 91 16.76 -12.30 13.73
C THR A 91 15.75 -11.66 14.70
N GLU A 92 16.12 -10.56 15.35
CA GLU A 92 15.30 -9.86 16.33
C GLU A 92 14.16 -9.05 15.66
N ALA A 93 12.97 -9.15 16.25
CA ALA A 93 11.77 -8.42 15.84
C ALA A 93 11.95 -6.90 15.64
N PRO A 94 12.65 -6.13 16.50
CA PRO A 94 12.84 -4.69 16.30
C PRO A 94 13.59 -4.32 15.01
N PHE A 95 14.47 -5.20 14.51
CA PHE A 95 15.16 -4.97 13.23
C PHE A 95 14.19 -5.07 12.05
N GLY A 96 13.26 -6.03 12.10
CA GLY A 96 12.15 -6.17 11.15
C GLY A 96 11.22 -4.95 11.15
N VAL A 97 10.86 -4.43 12.33
CA VAL A 97 10.02 -3.21 12.43
C VAL A 97 10.73 -1.98 11.87
N LYS A 98 12.03 -1.80 12.16
CA LYS A 98 12.82 -0.69 11.61
C LYS A 98 12.92 -0.73 10.08
N THR A 99 13.10 -1.91 9.50
CA THR A 99 13.15 -2.08 8.03
C THR A 99 11.79 -1.81 7.39
N ILE A 100 10.69 -2.27 8.01
CA ILE A 100 9.32 -1.94 7.57
C ILE A 100 9.09 -0.43 7.60
N LEU A 101 9.45 0.22 8.71
CA LEU A 101 9.25 1.66 8.90
C LEU A 101 10.05 2.48 7.87
N ALA A 102 11.34 2.17 7.71
CA ALA A 102 12.21 2.85 6.74
C ALA A 102 11.68 2.72 5.30
N THR A 103 11.26 1.51 4.92
CA THR A 103 10.69 1.22 3.60
C THR A 103 9.38 1.96 3.37
N THR A 104 8.52 2.03 4.40
CA THR A 104 7.24 2.73 4.35
C THR A 104 7.43 4.24 4.21
N VAL A 105 8.37 4.82 4.95
CA VAL A 105 8.71 6.25 4.87
C VAL A 105 9.28 6.60 3.50
N ALA A 106 10.19 5.79 2.95
CA ALA A 106 10.74 5.99 1.62
C ALA A 106 9.65 5.90 0.52
N SER A 107 8.75 4.93 0.61
CA SER A 107 7.63 4.76 -0.34
C SER A 107 6.62 5.92 -0.24
N SER A 108 6.27 6.33 0.99
CA SER A 108 5.37 7.45 1.25
C SER A 108 5.93 8.77 0.70
N GLY A 109 7.23 9.02 0.86
CA GLY A 109 7.89 10.19 0.29
C GLY A 109 7.73 10.30 -1.22
N ILE A 110 7.88 9.19 -1.95
CA ILE A 110 7.71 9.15 -3.41
C ILE A 110 6.25 9.45 -3.81
N SER A 111 5.27 9.03 -3.01
CA SER A 111 3.85 9.29 -3.25
C SER A 111 3.46 10.74 -3.03
N VAL A 112 4.03 11.38 -2.02
CA VAL A 112 3.77 12.79 -1.71
C VAL A 112 4.15 13.67 -2.89
N PHE A 113 5.26 13.39 -3.58
CA PHE A 113 5.62 14.09 -4.82
C PHE A 113 4.61 13.89 -5.96
N TYR A 114 3.93 12.75 -6.01
CA TYR A 114 2.85 12.53 -6.98
C TYR A 114 1.59 13.34 -6.65
N LEU A 115 1.26 13.53 -5.37
CA LEU A 115 0.09 14.32 -4.96
C LEU A 115 0.21 15.79 -5.34
N PHE A 116 1.41 16.38 -5.29
CA PHE A 116 1.63 17.77 -5.68
C PHE A 116 1.50 18.04 -7.17
N ARG A 117 1.52 16.99 -8.02
CA ARG A 117 1.47 17.15 -9.48
C ARG A 117 0.07 17.41 -10.02
N TYR A 118 -0.97 17.02 -9.28
CA TYR A 118 -2.34 17.04 -9.80
C TYR A 118 -3.17 18.10 -9.07
N GLN A 119 -3.83 18.97 -9.84
CA GLN A 119 -4.80 19.94 -9.32
C GLN A 119 -6.22 19.36 -9.44
N VAL A 120 -7.05 19.59 -8.42
CA VAL A 120 -8.48 19.25 -8.46
C VAL A 120 -9.18 20.29 -9.34
N VAL A 121 -9.58 19.88 -10.53
CA VAL A 121 -10.37 20.70 -11.47
C VAL A 121 -11.85 20.35 -11.26
N PRO A 122 -12.77 21.34 -11.25
CA PRO A 122 -14.20 21.07 -11.14
C PRO A 122 -14.71 20.32 -12.38
N ASP A 123 -15.40 19.21 -12.15
CA ASP A 123 -16.12 18.47 -13.19
C ASP A 123 -17.47 19.17 -13.53
N PRO A 124 -17.97 19.07 -14.78
CA PRO A 124 -19.32 19.52 -15.12
C PRO A 124 -20.39 18.69 -14.38
N GLU A 125 -21.56 19.30 -14.13
CA GLU A 125 -22.62 18.74 -13.25
C GLU A 125 -23.09 17.32 -13.62
N TRP A 126 -23.01 16.94 -14.90
CA TRP A 126 -23.33 15.59 -15.39
C TRP A 126 -22.36 15.20 -16.49
N ILE A 127 -21.65 14.08 -16.30
CA ILE A 127 -20.78 13.51 -17.33
C ILE A 127 -21.50 12.28 -17.90
N THR A 128 -21.94 12.36 -19.15
CA THR A 128 -22.46 11.19 -19.89
C THR A 128 -21.28 10.33 -20.32
N VAL A 129 -21.30 9.04 -20.02
CA VAL A 129 -20.32 8.09 -20.55
C VAL A 129 -20.60 7.92 -22.04
N PRO A 130 -19.70 8.30 -22.97
CA PRO A 130 -19.87 7.94 -24.37
C PRO A 130 -19.79 6.42 -24.47
N GLY A 131 -20.84 5.81 -25.04
CA GLY A 131 -20.92 4.38 -25.30
C GLY A 131 -19.98 3.93 -26.41
#